data_AF-A0A0W8DL81-F1
#
_entry.id   AF-A0A0W8DL81-F1
#
_cell.length_a   1.000
_cell.length_b   1.000
_cell.length_c   1.000
_cell.angle_alpha   90.00
_cell.angle_beta   90.00
_cell.angle_gamma   90.00
#
_symmetry.space_group_name_H-M   'P 1'
#
loop_
_entity.id
_entity.type
_entity.pdbx_description
1 polymer ?
#
loop_
_entity_poly.entity_id
_entity_poly.type
_entity_poly.pdbx_seq_one_letter_code
_entity_poly.pdbx_strand_id
1 'polypeptide(L)'
;MQGLGVFSKMPAWLFHNMNNAHLAAFRDAPVAPPPAGSDGWSLVIFSHGLAGSLELYSYVNQQLASHGNVVVVPNHCDGSACVCSPEPGRIEYYQQITSEVRDDIDGAGFRFRNGQLQQRVSEVRAVLDAIKEDATADSIFGRCDLTNVSVAGHSFGAATALSAAHQDERFKKMVLLDAWMEPLDHDVRDGLGPHVPALHLMSEHFLHWRPNAESTERHARGCTHAQSRLTWLRDTRHNNFSDIPVFSPTINRLLKSAGKIDHFYALQAIGQLSAAFLAGDFGACAAEFPELNTATTAK
;
A
#
# COMPACT_ATOMS: atom_id res chain seq x y z
N MET A 1 -3.55 15.46 -11.62
CA MET A 1 -4.78 15.19 -12.41
C MET A 1 -4.52 14.69 -13.83
N GLN A 2 -3.66 15.35 -14.61
CA GLN A 2 -3.35 14.91 -15.99
C GLN A 2 -2.88 13.45 -16.06
N GLY A 3 -2.11 12.99 -15.07
CA GLY A 3 -1.64 11.62 -14.98
C GLY A 3 -2.74 10.55 -15.01
N LEU A 4 -3.83 10.74 -14.26
CA LEU A 4 -4.97 9.80 -14.27
C LEU A 4 -5.66 9.76 -15.64
N GLY A 5 -5.72 10.89 -16.34
CA GLY A 5 -6.21 10.97 -17.72
C GLY A 5 -5.31 10.21 -18.71
N VAL A 6 -3.99 10.35 -18.57
CA VAL A 6 -3.00 9.60 -19.39
C VAL A 6 -3.14 8.10 -19.17
N PHE A 7 -3.24 7.65 -17.91
CA PHE A 7 -3.41 6.23 -17.60
C PHE A 7 -4.72 5.67 -18.16
N SER A 8 -5.84 6.30 -17.81
CA SER A 8 -7.18 5.82 -18.16
C SER A 8 -7.59 6.08 -19.61
N LYS A 9 -6.79 6.85 -20.37
CA LYS A 9 -7.12 7.35 -21.71
C LYS A 9 -8.43 8.14 -21.73
N MET A 10 -8.68 8.90 -20.66
CA MET A 10 -9.85 9.76 -20.52
C MET A 10 -9.44 11.24 -20.37
N PRO A 11 -10.32 12.20 -20.71
CA PRO A 11 -10.05 13.61 -20.51
C PRO A 11 -9.73 13.94 -19.04
N ALA A 12 -8.63 14.67 -18.80
CA ALA A 12 -8.15 14.98 -17.44
C ALA A 12 -9.18 15.74 -16.57
N TRP A 13 -10.10 16.49 -17.19
CA TRP A 13 -11.11 17.27 -16.49
C TRP A 13 -12.10 16.41 -15.69
N LEU A 14 -12.28 15.13 -16.05
CA LEU A 14 -13.12 14.19 -15.29
C LEU A 14 -12.63 13.98 -13.86
N PHE A 15 -11.36 14.25 -13.61
CA PHE A 15 -10.74 14.06 -12.31
C PHE A 15 -10.54 15.40 -11.57
N HIS A 16 -10.83 16.56 -12.17
CA HIS A 16 -10.53 17.87 -11.55
C HIS A 16 -11.19 18.08 -10.17
N ASN A 17 -12.26 17.36 -9.85
CA ASN A 17 -12.88 17.40 -8.54
C ASN A 17 -11.93 16.98 -7.40
N MET A 18 -10.89 16.20 -7.69
CA MET A 18 -9.88 15.80 -6.72
C MET A 18 -9.02 16.98 -6.24
N ASN A 19 -8.93 18.07 -7.00
CA ASN A 19 -8.20 19.28 -6.58
C ASN A 19 -8.85 19.99 -5.38
N ASN A 20 -10.12 19.67 -5.08
CA ASN A 20 -10.85 20.25 -3.96
C ASN A 20 -10.73 19.40 -2.69
N ALA A 21 -9.91 18.36 -2.71
CA ALA A 21 -9.67 17.52 -1.53
C ALA A 21 -8.92 18.31 -0.46
N HIS A 22 -9.38 18.22 0.78
CA HIS A 22 -8.68 18.71 1.94
C HIS A 22 -8.28 17.53 2.82
N LEU A 23 -7.02 17.52 3.24
CA LEU A 23 -6.54 16.55 4.23
C LEU A 23 -6.96 17.04 5.62
N ALA A 24 -7.35 16.11 6.49
CA ALA A 24 -7.53 16.35 7.92
C ALA A 24 -6.16 16.36 8.64
N ALA A 25 -5.23 17.15 8.11
CA ALA A 25 -3.87 17.27 8.60
C ALA A 25 -3.39 18.72 8.52
N PHE A 26 -2.53 19.12 9.47
CA PHE A 26 -1.92 20.45 9.48
C PHE A 26 -0.55 20.38 8.81
N ARG A 27 -0.32 21.28 7.86
CA ARG A 27 0.99 21.45 7.23
C ARG A 27 1.97 22.07 8.23
N ASP A 28 3.19 21.54 8.29
CA ASP A 28 4.30 22.07 9.09
C ASP A 28 3.97 22.24 10.58
N ALA A 29 3.03 21.43 11.09
CA ALA A 29 2.70 21.43 12.51
C ALA A 29 3.88 20.89 13.33
N PRO A 30 4.11 21.44 14.55
CA PRO A 30 5.14 20.91 15.43
C PRO A 30 4.92 19.42 15.70
N VAL A 31 5.99 18.63 15.56
CA VAL A 31 5.95 17.20 15.84
C VAL A 31 5.73 16.98 17.34
N ALA A 32 4.73 16.20 17.70
CA ALA A 32 4.48 15.79 19.09
C ALA A 32 5.62 14.89 19.61
N PRO A 33 5.91 14.90 20.93
CA PRO A 33 6.81 13.91 21.51
C PRO A 33 6.22 12.50 21.39
N PRO A 34 7.05 11.46 21.20
CA PRO A 34 6.57 10.09 21.17
C PRO A 34 5.94 9.69 22.52
N PRO A 35 5.09 8.66 22.55
CA PRO A 35 4.46 8.18 23.79
C PRO A 35 5.49 7.90 24.89
N ALA A 36 5.15 8.23 26.13
CA ALA A 36 6.04 8.00 27.26
C ALA A 36 6.41 6.51 27.39
N GLY A 37 7.71 6.21 27.49
CA GLY A 37 8.22 4.85 27.58
C GLY A 37 8.32 4.09 26.25
N SER A 38 8.13 4.76 25.10
CA SER A 38 8.43 4.19 23.78
C SER A 38 9.85 4.55 23.32
N ASP A 39 10.41 3.76 22.41
CA ASP A 39 11.71 4.01 21.77
C ASP A 39 11.62 5.06 20.63
N GLY A 40 10.43 5.63 20.41
CA GLY A 40 10.13 6.60 19.36
C GLY A 40 8.79 6.33 18.68
N TRP A 41 8.42 7.18 17.71
CA TRP A 41 7.28 6.92 16.82
C TRP A 41 7.55 5.72 15.92
N SER A 42 6.53 4.89 15.67
CA SER A 42 6.66 3.81 14.67
C SER A 42 6.75 4.41 13.28
N LEU A 43 7.65 3.89 12.43
CA LEU A 43 7.85 4.35 11.06
C LEU A 43 7.21 3.38 10.06
N VAL A 44 6.41 3.89 9.14
CA VAL A 44 5.80 3.13 8.05
C VAL A 44 6.17 3.76 6.70
N ILE A 45 6.75 2.98 5.79
CA ILE A 45 6.91 3.39 4.39
C ILE A 45 5.75 2.80 3.58
N PHE A 46 4.92 3.64 2.96
CA PHE A 46 3.74 3.22 2.22
C PHE A 46 3.92 3.37 0.70
N SER A 47 3.83 2.27 -0.05
CA SER A 47 3.95 2.26 -1.50
C SER A 47 2.57 2.26 -2.20
N HIS A 48 2.40 3.14 -3.18
CA HIS A 48 1.18 3.24 -3.98
C HIS A 48 1.07 2.14 -5.05
N GLY A 49 -0.15 1.86 -5.50
CA GLY A 49 -0.43 0.88 -6.56
C GLY A 49 -0.05 1.36 -7.97
N LEU A 50 -0.28 0.49 -8.96
CA LEU A 50 -0.13 0.81 -10.38
C LEU A 50 -1.09 1.96 -10.75
N ALA A 51 -0.57 2.93 -11.50
CA ALA A 51 -1.23 4.21 -11.79
C ALA A 51 -1.66 5.01 -10.55
N GLY A 52 -1.15 4.64 -9.37
CA GLY A 52 -1.28 5.41 -8.15
C GLY A 52 -0.35 6.63 -8.14
N SER A 53 -0.40 7.36 -7.04
CA SER A 53 0.57 8.38 -6.64
C SER A 53 0.47 8.57 -5.13
N LEU A 54 1.39 9.35 -4.56
CA LEU A 54 1.41 9.64 -3.12
C LEU A 54 0.09 10.27 -2.59
N GLU A 55 -0.67 10.96 -3.46
CA GLU A 55 -1.92 11.65 -3.10
C GLU A 55 -3.15 10.75 -3.11
N LEU A 56 -3.07 9.50 -3.61
CA LEU A 56 -4.25 8.63 -3.80
C LEU A 56 -4.53 7.68 -2.63
N TYR A 57 -3.81 7.84 -1.52
CA TYR A 57 -3.88 7.00 -0.33
C TYR A 57 -3.90 7.80 0.97
N SER A 58 -4.28 9.08 0.86
CA SER A 58 -4.20 10.02 1.97
C SER A 58 -5.08 9.60 3.14
N TYR A 59 -6.25 8.99 2.92
CA TYR A 59 -7.13 8.62 4.02
C TYR A 59 -6.52 7.49 4.88
N VAL A 60 -6.06 6.41 4.25
CA VAL A 60 -5.42 5.29 4.96
C VAL A 60 -4.16 5.76 5.68
N ASN A 61 -3.34 6.60 5.04
CA ASN A 61 -2.11 7.12 5.63
C ASN A 61 -2.39 8.09 6.80
N GLN A 62 -3.46 8.88 6.74
CA GLN A 62 -3.92 9.70 7.87
C GLN A 62 -4.42 8.83 9.02
N GLN A 63 -5.13 7.73 8.74
CA GLN A 63 -5.53 6.79 9.77
C GLN A 63 -4.31 6.19 10.47
N LEU A 64 -3.32 5.68 9.72
CA LEU A 64 -2.05 5.21 10.27
C LEU A 64 -1.37 6.29 11.15
N ALA A 65 -1.27 7.52 10.64
CA ALA A 65 -0.65 8.63 11.37
C ALA A 65 -1.37 8.97 12.68
N SER A 66 -2.72 9.02 12.65
CA SER A 66 -3.55 9.30 13.83
C SER A 66 -3.45 8.23 14.92
N HIS A 67 -2.93 7.04 14.60
CA HIS A 67 -2.68 5.95 15.54
C HIS A 67 -1.20 5.84 15.94
N GLY A 68 -0.45 6.93 15.85
CA GLY A 68 0.92 7.02 16.39
C GLY A 68 2.01 6.49 15.46
N ASN A 69 1.82 6.61 14.14
CA ASN A 69 2.83 6.27 13.16
C ASN A 69 3.34 7.54 12.44
N VAL A 70 4.63 7.59 12.14
CA VAL A 70 5.17 8.47 11.10
C VAL A 70 5.08 7.70 9.78
N VAL A 71 4.36 8.26 8.80
CA VAL A 71 4.13 7.60 7.51
C VAL A 71 4.85 8.35 6.41
N VAL A 72 5.74 7.66 5.70
CA VAL A 72 6.48 8.18 4.55
C VAL A 72 5.92 7.54 3.29
N VAL A 73 5.46 8.38 2.35
CA VAL A 73 4.77 7.95 1.13
C VAL A 73 5.61 8.35 -0.08
N PRO A 74 6.56 7.52 -0.54
CA PRO A 74 7.29 7.78 -1.77
C PRO A 74 6.35 7.82 -2.98
N ASN A 75 6.73 8.62 -3.97
CA ASN A 75 6.11 8.61 -5.28
C ASN A 75 7.08 7.98 -6.29
N HIS A 76 6.70 6.84 -6.85
CA HIS A 76 7.60 6.03 -7.66
C HIS A 76 7.79 6.62 -9.07
N CYS A 77 9.02 6.59 -9.58
CA CYS A 77 9.38 7.05 -10.94
C CYS A 77 9.86 5.90 -11.83
N ASP A 78 9.22 4.75 -11.68
CA ASP A 78 9.40 3.52 -12.46
C ASP A 78 8.51 3.47 -13.71
N GLY A 79 7.85 4.58 -14.06
CA GLY A 79 6.83 4.64 -15.12
C GLY A 79 5.50 4.01 -14.74
N SER A 80 5.31 3.54 -13.51
CA SER A 80 4.05 2.93 -13.07
C SER A 80 3.10 3.93 -12.40
N ALA A 81 3.60 5.05 -11.88
CA ALA A 81 2.76 6.09 -11.27
C ALA A 81 1.89 6.79 -12.32
N CYS A 82 0.74 7.32 -11.92
CA CYS A 82 -0.02 8.18 -12.83
C CYS A 82 0.76 9.48 -13.11
N VAL A 83 1.48 10.00 -12.12
CA VAL A 83 2.36 11.16 -12.24
C VAL A 83 3.53 11.02 -11.27
N CYS A 84 4.73 11.39 -11.71
CA CYS A 84 5.89 11.52 -10.84
C CYS A 84 6.79 12.69 -11.27
N SER A 85 7.70 13.10 -10.39
CA SER A 85 8.69 14.14 -10.65
C SER A 85 10.06 13.63 -10.20
N PRO A 86 10.85 12.99 -11.08
CA PRO A 86 12.14 12.40 -10.68
C PRO A 86 13.17 13.48 -10.29
N GLU A 87 13.01 14.68 -10.84
CA GLU A 87 13.81 15.86 -10.52
C GLU A 87 12.91 17.11 -10.57
N PRO A 88 13.26 18.20 -9.86
CA PRO A 88 12.48 19.43 -9.87
C PRO A 88 12.23 19.95 -11.28
N GLY A 89 10.94 20.13 -11.62
CA GLY A 89 10.52 20.68 -12.91
C GLY A 89 10.34 19.67 -14.04
N ARG A 90 10.72 18.40 -13.85
CA ARG A 90 10.43 17.32 -14.80
C ARG A 90 9.22 16.52 -14.33
N ILE A 91 8.18 16.46 -15.15
CA ILE A 91 6.98 15.67 -14.88
C ILE A 91 6.93 14.49 -15.82
N GLU A 92 6.75 13.30 -15.25
CA GLU A 92 6.54 12.06 -15.98
C GLU A 92 5.16 11.49 -15.67
N TYR A 93 4.62 10.75 -16.62
CA TYR A 93 3.31 10.11 -16.52
C TYR A 93 3.43 8.62 -16.75
N TYR A 94 2.33 7.92 -16.46
CA TYR A 94 2.20 6.48 -16.67
C TYR A 94 2.73 6.00 -18.03
N GLN A 95 3.66 5.06 -18.00
CA GLN A 95 4.17 4.39 -19.18
C GLN A 95 3.15 3.38 -19.70
N GLN A 96 2.56 3.69 -20.85
CA GLN A 96 1.66 2.78 -21.55
C GLN A 96 2.43 1.52 -22.00
N ILE A 97 1.85 0.36 -21.75
CA ILE A 97 2.43 -0.92 -22.16
C ILE A 97 2.15 -1.21 -23.64
N THR A 98 3.09 -1.88 -24.30
CA THR A 98 2.92 -2.36 -25.67
C THR A 98 2.01 -3.60 -25.71
N SER A 99 1.55 -3.99 -26.90
CA SER A 99 0.80 -5.25 -27.07
C SER A 99 1.63 -6.46 -26.67
N GLU A 100 2.94 -6.45 -26.95
CA GLU A 100 3.87 -7.52 -26.54
C GLU A 100 3.85 -7.73 -25.01
N VAL A 101 3.98 -6.64 -24.24
CA VAL A 101 3.94 -6.69 -22.77
C VAL A 101 2.56 -7.09 -22.25
N ARG A 102 1.48 -6.66 -22.91
CA ARG A 102 0.11 -6.95 -22.50
C ARG A 102 -0.30 -8.40 -22.78
N ASP A 103 0.10 -8.93 -23.93
CA ASP A 103 -0.41 -10.19 -24.45
C ASP A 103 0.44 -11.41 -24.01
N ASP A 104 1.70 -11.18 -23.61
CA ASP A 104 2.61 -12.19 -23.04
C ASP A 104 2.86 -11.92 -21.54
N ILE A 105 1.86 -12.22 -20.71
CA ILE A 105 1.88 -11.95 -19.26
C ILE A 105 3.06 -12.65 -18.57
N ASP A 106 3.29 -13.93 -18.86
CA ASP A 106 4.32 -14.74 -18.17
C ASP A 106 5.75 -14.46 -18.69
N GLY A 107 5.89 -13.89 -19.89
CA GLY A 107 7.17 -13.54 -20.49
C GLY A 107 7.48 -12.05 -20.42
N ALA A 108 7.16 -11.32 -21.50
CA ALA A 108 7.46 -9.89 -21.62
C ALA A 108 6.75 -9.03 -20.55
N GLY A 109 5.49 -9.36 -20.23
CA GLY A 109 4.68 -8.75 -19.18
C GLY A 109 5.35 -8.86 -17.82
N PHE A 110 5.70 -10.08 -17.43
CA PHE A 110 6.41 -10.37 -16.19
C PHE A 110 7.73 -9.61 -16.12
N ARG A 111 8.59 -9.71 -17.13
CA ARG A 111 9.88 -9.00 -17.14
C ARG A 111 9.71 -7.48 -16.99
N PHE A 112 8.72 -6.91 -17.66
CA PHE A 112 8.43 -5.48 -17.58
C PHE A 112 7.95 -5.07 -16.18
N ARG A 113 6.97 -5.78 -15.62
CA ARG A 113 6.40 -5.46 -14.30
C ARG A 113 7.33 -5.80 -13.15
N ASN A 114 8.08 -6.89 -13.25
CA ASN A 114 9.12 -7.22 -12.28
C ASN A 114 10.26 -6.19 -12.33
N GLY A 115 10.68 -5.71 -13.51
CA GLY A 115 11.65 -4.61 -13.63
C GLY A 115 11.18 -3.34 -12.90
N GLN A 116 9.91 -2.96 -13.08
CA GLN A 116 9.29 -1.87 -12.31
C GLN A 116 9.26 -2.14 -10.80
N LEU A 117 8.91 -3.37 -10.40
CA LEU A 117 8.90 -3.81 -9.01
C LEU A 117 10.28 -3.64 -8.34
N GLN A 118 11.34 -4.11 -8.99
CA GLN A 118 12.69 -4.01 -8.41
C GLN A 118 13.15 -2.55 -8.29
N GLN A 119 12.77 -1.69 -9.24
CA GLN A 119 13.01 -0.25 -9.11
C GLN A 119 12.27 0.32 -7.89
N ARG A 120 10.99 -0.01 -7.70
CA ARG A 120 10.20 0.43 -6.54
C ARG A 120 10.79 -0.04 -5.21
N VAL A 121 11.28 -1.28 -5.16
CA VAL A 121 11.97 -1.82 -3.98
C VAL A 121 13.26 -1.05 -3.70
N SER A 122 14.05 -0.74 -4.74
CA SER A 122 15.24 0.11 -4.61
C SER A 122 14.90 1.49 -4.08
N GLU A 123 13.83 2.11 -4.58
CA GLU A 123 13.36 3.44 -4.13
C GLU A 123 12.92 3.40 -2.66
N VAL A 124 12.17 2.38 -2.22
CA VAL A 124 11.77 2.19 -0.82
C VAL A 124 12.99 2.04 0.10
N ARG A 125 14.00 1.26 -0.33
CA ARG A 125 15.24 1.06 0.43
C ARG A 125 16.07 2.34 0.51
N ALA A 126 16.17 3.08 -0.59
CA ALA A 126 16.85 4.38 -0.63
C ALA A 126 16.17 5.42 0.27
N VAL A 127 14.83 5.42 0.34
CA VAL A 127 14.10 6.26 1.30
C VAL A 127 14.44 5.88 2.74
N LEU A 128 14.51 4.59 3.08
CA LEU A 128 14.93 4.16 4.41
C LEU A 128 16.38 4.55 4.73
N ASP A 129 17.29 4.46 3.75
CA ASP A 129 18.67 4.93 3.90
C ASP A 129 18.70 6.43 4.21
N ALA A 130 18.01 7.25 3.42
CA ALA A 130 17.92 8.70 3.61
C ALA A 130 17.29 9.08 4.96
N ILE A 131 16.25 8.37 5.41
CA ILE A 131 15.63 8.56 6.73
C ILE A 131 16.66 8.32 7.86
N LYS A 132 17.47 7.27 7.75
CA LYS A 132 18.49 6.95 8.77
C LYS A 132 19.62 7.98 8.80
N GLU A 133 19.99 8.53 7.65
CA GLU A 133 20.96 9.62 7.57
C GLU A 133 20.41 10.92 8.18
N ASP A 134 19.17 11.29 7.85
CA ASP A 134 18.52 12.51 8.34
C ASP A 134 18.11 12.45 9.82
N ALA A 135 17.97 11.25 10.40
CA ALA A 135 17.68 11.05 11.82
C ALA A 135 18.81 11.52 12.76
N THR A 136 19.96 11.89 12.20
CA THR A 136 21.07 12.53 12.94
C THR A 136 20.88 14.05 13.13
N ALA A 137 19.88 14.65 12.47
CA ALA A 137 19.53 16.06 12.56
C ALA A 137 18.26 16.30 13.42
N ASP A 138 17.84 17.56 13.58
CA ASP A 138 16.61 17.99 14.29
C ASP A 138 15.30 17.63 13.52
N SER A 139 15.30 16.48 12.83
CA SER A 139 14.20 16.01 11.98
C SER A 139 13.16 15.20 12.75
N ILE A 140 11.99 14.98 12.14
CA ILE A 140 10.97 14.05 12.66
C ILE A 140 11.51 12.62 12.80
N PHE A 141 12.47 12.24 11.96
CA PHE A 141 13.04 10.91 11.93
C PHE A 141 13.94 10.62 13.13
N GLY A 142 14.59 11.64 13.70
CA GLY A 142 15.31 11.52 14.97
C GLY A 142 14.42 11.19 16.17
N ARG A 143 13.09 11.25 16.00
CA ARG A 143 12.08 10.86 17.01
C ARG A 143 11.39 9.53 16.70
N CYS A 144 11.82 8.82 15.67
CA CYS A 144 11.25 7.53 15.26
C CYS A 144 12.08 6.36 15.80
N ASP A 145 11.42 5.24 16.09
CA ASP A 145 12.10 3.97 16.32
C ASP A 145 12.52 3.37 14.97
N LEU A 146 13.78 3.62 14.58
CA LEU A 146 14.35 3.15 13.32
C LEU A 146 14.84 1.69 13.38
N THR A 147 14.64 1.00 14.51
CA THR A 147 14.93 -0.43 14.66
C THR A 147 13.71 -1.32 14.32
N ASN A 148 12.52 -0.71 14.29
CA ASN A 148 11.23 -1.37 14.08
C ASN A 148 10.43 -0.73 12.93
N VAL A 149 11.04 -0.63 11.75
CA VAL A 149 10.43 -0.01 10.57
C VAL A 149 9.45 -0.98 9.90
N SER A 150 8.28 -0.49 9.51
CA SER A 150 7.28 -1.26 8.78
C SER A 150 7.18 -0.80 7.33
N VAL A 151 6.79 -1.72 6.44
CA VAL A 151 6.48 -1.39 5.04
C VAL A 151 5.05 -1.76 4.72
N ALA A 152 4.37 -0.91 3.98
CA ALA A 152 2.97 -1.09 3.63
C ALA A 152 2.76 -0.75 2.16
N GLY A 153 1.67 -1.23 1.59
CA GLY A 153 1.26 -0.75 0.28
C GLY A 153 -0.02 -1.39 -0.22
N HIS A 154 -0.54 -0.84 -1.32
CA HIS A 154 -1.75 -1.33 -1.99
C HIS A 154 -1.43 -1.86 -3.39
N SER A 155 -2.01 -3.00 -3.77
CA SER A 155 -1.90 -3.54 -5.13
C SER A 155 -0.43 -3.78 -5.51
N PHE A 156 0.08 -3.11 -6.54
CA PHE A 156 1.50 -3.14 -6.90
C PHE A 156 2.43 -2.64 -5.77
N GLY A 157 1.94 -1.72 -4.95
CA GLY A 157 2.65 -1.25 -3.76
C GLY A 157 2.70 -2.30 -2.64
N ALA A 158 1.71 -3.19 -2.56
CA ALA A 158 1.79 -4.33 -1.64
C ALA A 158 2.80 -5.36 -2.14
N ALA A 159 2.90 -5.59 -3.46
CA ALA A 159 3.99 -6.39 -4.03
C ALA A 159 5.37 -5.78 -3.71
N THR A 160 5.47 -4.45 -3.81
CA THR A 160 6.67 -3.70 -3.43
C THR A 160 7.00 -3.90 -1.94
N ALA A 161 6.02 -3.78 -1.06
CA ALA A 161 6.19 -3.98 0.38
C ALA A 161 6.66 -5.40 0.71
N LEU A 162 6.06 -6.39 0.06
CA LEU A 162 6.40 -7.80 0.22
C LEU A 162 7.85 -8.07 -0.25
N SER A 163 8.22 -7.66 -1.46
CA SER A 163 9.59 -7.82 -1.97
C SER A 163 10.61 -7.03 -1.15
N ALA A 164 10.29 -5.81 -0.71
CA ALA A 164 11.18 -5.02 0.14
C ALA A 164 11.46 -5.70 1.48
N ALA A 165 10.42 -6.21 2.15
CA ALA A 165 10.57 -6.95 3.41
C ALA A 165 11.28 -8.30 3.23
N HIS A 166 11.18 -8.92 2.05
CA HIS A 166 11.93 -10.14 1.73
C HIS A 166 13.42 -9.86 1.50
N GLN A 167 13.76 -8.73 0.87
CA GLN A 167 15.13 -8.39 0.48
C GLN A 167 15.90 -7.56 1.53
N ASP A 168 15.22 -6.97 2.51
CA ASP A 168 15.82 -6.05 3.46
C ASP A 168 15.30 -6.29 4.89
N GLU A 169 16.16 -6.87 5.74
CA GLU A 169 15.84 -7.28 7.12
C GLU A 169 15.49 -6.12 8.05
N ARG A 170 15.73 -4.87 7.62
CA ARG A 170 15.38 -3.67 8.41
C ARG A 170 13.88 -3.51 8.53
N PHE A 171 13.09 -4.03 7.58
CA PHE A 171 11.64 -4.06 7.70
C PHE A 171 11.21 -5.19 8.64
N LYS A 172 10.49 -4.83 9.70
CA LYS A 172 10.10 -5.74 10.78
C LYS A 172 8.65 -6.18 10.73
N LYS A 173 7.81 -5.53 9.93
CA LYS A 173 6.39 -5.87 9.71
C LYS A 173 5.97 -5.43 8.31
N MET A 174 4.98 -6.12 7.73
CA MET A 174 4.38 -5.70 6.47
C MET A 174 2.85 -5.67 6.49
N VAL A 175 2.28 -4.64 5.87
CA VAL A 175 0.83 -4.49 5.64
C VAL A 175 0.56 -4.53 4.13
N LEU A 176 -0.13 -5.58 3.69
CA LEU A 176 -0.34 -5.93 2.30
C LEU A 176 -1.81 -5.74 1.95
N LEU A 177 -2.13 -4.57 1.39
CA LEU A 177 -3.48 -4.20 1.00
C LEU A 177 -3.74 -4.70 -0.43
N ASP A 178 -4.62 -5.68 -0.56
CA ASP A 178 -5.10 -6.22 -1.84
C ASP A 178 -3.98 -6.50 -2.87
N ALA A 179 -2.99 -7.29 -2.45
CA ALA A 179 -1.73 -7.43 -3.19
C ALA A 179 -1.89 -8.02 -4.60
N TRP A 180 -1.18 -7.41 -5.54
CA TRP A 180 -1.01 -7.94 -6.90
C TRP A 180 0.23 -8.85 -6.93
N MET A 181 0.01 -10.16 -7.00
CA MET A 181 1.06 -11.17 -6.81
C MET A 181 1.87 -11.48 -8.07
N GLU A 182 1.35 -11.14 -9.26
CA GLU A 182 1.94 -11.48 -10.56
C GLU A 182 3.35 -10.92 -10.78
N PRO A 183 3.68 -9.66 -10.39
CA PRO A 183 5.01 -9.09 -10.63
C PRO A 183 6.12 -9.67 -9.74
N LEU A 184 5.75 -10.41 -8.68
CA LEU A 184 6.69 -10.94 -7.70
C LEU A 184 7.58 -12.03 -8.31
N ASP A 185 8.85 -12.06 -7.92
CA ASP A 185 9.73 -13.20 -8.18
C ASP A 185 9.13 -14.49 -7.59
N HIS A 186 9.36 -15.62 -8.24
CA HIS A 186 8.78 -16.90 -7.84
C HIS A 186 9.11 -17.30 -6.40
N ASP A 187 10.35 -17.06 -5.97
CA ASP A 187 10.82 -17.33 -4.60
C ASP A 187 10.23 -16.36 -3.58
N VAL A 188 9.97 -15.11 -3.95
CA VAL A 188 9.26 -14.16 -3.09
C VAL A 188 7.78 -14.52 -2.97
N ARG A 189 7.15 -14.90 -4.09
CA ARG A 189 5.73 -15.22 -4.18
C ARG A 189 5.36 -16.53 -3.52
N ASP A 190 6.19 -17.56 -3.72
CA ASP A 190 5.93 -18.94 -3.29
C ASP A 190 6.86 -19.38 -2.13
N GLY A 191 7.88 -18.58 -1.79
CA GLY A 191 8.83 -18.89 -0.72
C GLY A 191 8.19 -18.80 0.65
N LEU A 192 8.48 -19.82 1.45
CA LEU A 192 8.07 -20.00 2.85
C LEU A 192 8.24 -18.68 3.59
N GLY A 193 7.12 -17.96 3.72
CA GLY A 193 7.02 -16.53 3.89
C GLY A 193 7.96 -15.88 4.91
N PRO A 194 8.15 -14.56 4.79
CA PRO A 194 9.07 -13.80 5.60
C PRO A 194 8.86 -14.06 7.11
N HIS A 195 9.96 -14.12 7.86
CA HIS A 195 9.95 -14.33 9.31
C HIS A 195 9.34 -13.15 10.08
N VAL A 196 8.91 -12.10 9.38
CA VAL A 196 8.26 -10.93 9.96
C VAL A 196 6.73 -11.05 9.88
N PRO A 197 5.98 -10.48 10.85
CA PRO A 197 4.53 -10.35 10.77
C PRO A 197 4.05 -9.80 9.42
N ALA A 198 3.09 -10.49 8.81
CA ALA A 198 2.40 -10.02 7.60
C ALA A 198 0.89 -9.93 7.79
N LEU A 199 0.30 -8.76 7.50
CA LEU A 199 -1.14 -8.59 7.37
C LEU A 199 -1.52 -8.59 5.90
N HIS A 200 -2.16 -9.64 5.44
CA HIS A 200 -2.90 -9.64 4.17
C HIS A 200 -4.33 -9.17 4.43
N LEU A 201 -4.70 -8.02 3.87
CA LEU A 201 -6.07 -7.49 3.90
C LEU A 201 -6.57 -7.32 2.47
N MET A 202 -7.40 -8.27 2.03
CA MET A 202 -7.88 -8.35 0.65
C MET A 202 -9.26 -7.72 0.47
N SER A 203 -9.58 -7.35 -0.76
CA SER A 203 -10.96 -7.05 -1.15
C SER A 203 -11.73 -8.34 -1.47
N GLU A 204 -13.05 -8.36 -1.23
CA GLU A 204 -13.89 -9.49 -1.64
C GLU A 204 -13.81 -9.71 -3.16
N HIS A 205 -13.72 -8.63 -3.94
CA HIS A 205 -13.53 -8.69 -5.39
C HIS A 205 -12.29 -9.46 -5.82
N PHE A 206 -11.16 -9.27 -5.13
CA PHE A 206 -9.89 -9.91 -5.48
C PHE A 206 -9.88 -11.41 -5.18
N LEU A 207 -10.76 -11.90 -4.31
CA LEU A 207 -10.98 -13.33 -4.10
C LEU A 207 -11.50 -14.03 -5.37
N HIS A 208 -12.16 -13.29 -6.27
CA HIS A 208 -12.66 -13.84 -7.53
C HIS A 208 -11.58 -13.95 -8.61
N TRP A 209 -10.45 -13.24 -8.46
CA TRP A 209 -9.30 -13.42 -9.33
C TRP A 209 -8.45 -14.60 -8.86
N ARG A 210 -8.93 -15.82 -9.19
CA ARG A 210 -8.41 -17.09 -8.64
C ARG A 210 -6.88 -17.23 -8.65
N PRO A 211 -6.15 -16.98 -9.76
CA PRO A 211 -4.70 -17.11 -9.75
C PRO A 211 -4.00 -16.21 -8.72
N ASN A 212 -4.48 -14.96 -8.57
CA ASN A 212 -3.93 -14.03 -7.58
C ASN A 212 -4.30 -14.46 -6.16
N ALA A 213 -5.56 -14.81 -5.91
CA ALA A 213 -6.03 -15.26 -4.60
C ALA A 213 -5.31 -16.53 -4.13
N GLU A 214 -5.13 -17.52 -5.00
CA GLU A 214 -4.37 -18.73 -4.72
C GLU A 214 -2.91 -18.42 -4.41
N SER A 215 -2.30 -17.48 -5.15
CA SER A 215 -0.94 -17.01 -4.86
C SER A 215 -0.85 -16.31 -3.49
N THR A 216 -1.82 -15.46 -3.14
CA THR A 216 -1.87 -14.80 -1.84
C THR A 216 -2.04 -15.82 -0.71
N GLU A 217 -2.90 -16.83 -0.87
CA GLU A 217 -3.07 -17.90 0.10
C GLU A 217 -1.79 -18.72 0.28
N ARG A 218 -1.10 -19.08 -0.80
CA ARG A 218 0.17 -19.82 -0.73
C ARG A 218 1.22 -19.02 0.04
N HIS A 219 1.39 -17.73 -0.28
CA HIS A 219 2.31 -16.86 0.46
C HIS A 219 1.92 -16.77 1.94
N ALA A 220 0.65 -16.50 2.24
CA ALA A 220 0.15 -16.36 3.61
C ALA A 220 0.33 -17.64 4.45
N ARG A 221 0.22 -18.84 3.85
CA ARG A 221 0.53 -20.12 4.52
C ARG A 221 2.01 -20.25 4.88
N GLY A 222 2.88 -19.61 4.11
CA GLY A 222 4.31 -19.53 4.41
C GLY A 222 4.66 -18.56 5.54
N CYS A 223 3.83 -17.54 5.79
CA CYS A 223 4.03 -16.57 6.87
C CYS A 223 3.74 -17.19 8.25
N THR A 224 4.76 -17.80 8.87
CA THR A 224 4.61 -18.56 10.13
C THR A 224 4.59 -17.72 11.41
N HIS A 225 4.83 -16.41 11.34
CA HIS A 225 4.82 -15.54 12.52
C HIS A 225 3.43 -15.51 13.17
N ALA A 226 3.35 -15.61 14.52
CA ALA A 226 2.08 -15.73 15.25
C ALA A 226 1.14 -14.51 15.09
N GLN A 227 1.70 -13.34 14.76
CA GLN A 227 0.94 -12.13 14.47
C GLN A 227 0.43 -12.05 13.02
N SER A 228 0.90 -12.90 12.10
CA SER A 228 0.47 -12.86 10.70
C SER A 228 -1.02 -13.16 10.56
N ARG A 229 -1.68 -12.47 9.62
CA ARG A 229 -3.12 -12.55 9.38
C ARG A 229 -3.41 -12.59 7.89
N LEU A 230 -4.34 -13.47 7.49
CA LEU A 230 -4.97 -13.44 6.18
C LEU A 230 -6.45 -13.11 6.35
N THR A 231 -6.85 -11.96 5.82
CA THR A 231 -8.18 -11.39 6.02
C THR A 231 -8.71 -10.76 4.74
N TRP A 232 -10.01 -10.58 4.68
CA TRP A 232 -10.68 -9.86 3.61
C TRP A 232 -11.90 -9.10 4.13
N LEU A 233 -12.24 -7.99 3.47
CA LEU A 233 -13.40 -7.16 3.81
C LEU A 233 -14.54 -7.42 2.84
N ARG A 234 -15.70 -7.80 3.37
CA ARG A 234 -16.93 -8.03 2.60
C ARG A 234 -17.42 -6.75 1.91
N ASP A 235 -18.10 -6.91 0.78
CA ASP A 235 -18.69 -5.86 -0.04
C ASP A 235 -17.70 -4.82 -0.59
N THR A 236 -16.39 -5.13 -0.55
CA THR A 236 -15.32 -4.29 -1.09
C THR A 236 -14.87 -4.73 -2.48
N ARG A 237 -14.28 -3.78 -3.22
CA ARG A 237 -13.50 -4.00 -4.43
C ARG A 237 -12.16 -3.31 -4.33
N HIS A 238 -11.27 -3.63 -5.25
CA HIS A 238 -9.89 -3.13 -5.28
C HIS A 238 -9.73 -1.65 -4.95
N ASN A 239 -10.45 -0.77 -5.64
CA ASN A 239 -10.27 0.66 -5.42
C ASN A 239 -10.81 1.16 -4.08
N ASN A 240 -11.59 0.37 -3.32
CA ASN A 240 -12.00 0.75 -1.96
C ASN A 240 -10.80 0.90 -1.00
N PHE A 241 -9.61 0.42 -1.38
CA PHE A 241 -8.35 0.56 -0.65
C PHE A 241 -7.54 1.81 -1.03
N SER A 242 -8.13 2.71 -1.82
CA SER A 242 -7.55 3.99 -2.25
C SER A 242 -8.57 5.11 -2.09
N ASP A 243 -8.15 6.35 -2.21
CA ASP A 243 -9.06 7.50 -2.13
C ASP A 243 -9.93 7.65 -3.41
N ILE A 244 -9.66 6.89 -4.48
CA ILE A 244 -10.34 7.04 -5.79
C ILE A 244 -11.87 7.04 -5.66
N PRO A 245 -12.52 6.09 -4.96
CA PRO A 245 -13.97 6.08 -4.84
C PRO A 245 -14.56 7.20 -3.97
N VAL A 246 -13.76 7.94 -3.20
CA VAL A 246 -14.22 9.16 -2.50
C VAL A 246 -14.61 10.21 -3.54
N PHE A 247 -13.88 10.25 -4.65
CA PHE A 247 -14.10 11.16 -5.73
C PHE A 247 -15.12 10.57 -6.70
N SER A 248 -16.31 11.16 -6.78
CA SER A 248 -17.42 10.68 -7.62
C SER A 248 -17.94 9.28 -7.23
N PRO A 249 -18.43 9.08 -5.98
CA PRO A 249 -18.81 7.77 -5.45
C PRO A 249 -19.93 7.09 -6.26
N THR A 250 -20.91 7.86 -6.74
CA THR A 250 -21.99 7.34 -7.59
C THR A 250 -21.48 6.79 -8.91
N ILE A 251 -20.53 7.48 -9.54
CA ILE A 251 -19.94 7.05 -10.82
C ILE A 251 -19.10 5.79 -10.60
N ASN A 252 -18.28 5.77 -9.55
CA ASN A 252 -17.45 4.60 -9.24
C ASN A 252 -18.28 3.36 -8.91
N ARG A 253 -19.42 3.52 -8.23
CA ARG A 253 -20.34 2.40 -7.96
C ARG A 253 -21.05 1.94 -9.24
N LEU A 254 -21.52 2.87 -10.08
CA LEU A 254 -22.16 2.56 -11.36
C LEU A 254 -21.20 1.84 -12.32
N LEU A 255 -19.97 2.32 -12.42
CA LEU A 255 -18.91 1.75 -13.25
C LEU A 255 -18.26 0.52 -12.62
N LYS A 256 -18.77 0.05 -11.48
CA LYS A 256 -18.24 -1.16 -10.83
C LYS A 256 -16.75 -1.01 -10.44
N SER A 257 -16.27 0.22 -10.27
CA SER A 257 -14.92 0.54 -9.81
C SER A 257 -14.79 0.47 -8.28
N ALA A 258 -15.91 0.53 -7.54
CA ALA A 258 -15.96 0.38 -6.08
C ALA A 258 -17.06 -0.61 -5.66
N GLY A 259 -16.95 -1.11 -4.43
CA GLY A 259 -17.90 -2.03 -3.80
C GLY A 259 -19.18 -1.37 -3.29
N LYS A 260 -20.01 -2.19 -2.64
CA LYS A 260 -21.28 -1.74 -2.04
C LYS A 260 -21.11 -1.10 -0.68
N ILE A 261 -20.05 -1.48 0.04
CA ILE A 261 -19.69 -0.91 1.34
C ILE A 261 -19.59 0.62 1.25
N ASP A 262 -19.92 1.32 2.35
CA ASP A 262 -19.61 2.74 2.44
C ASP A 262 -18.09 2.94 2.37
N HIS A 263 -17.67 3.86 1.53
CA HIS A 263 -16.26 3.95 1.19
C HIS A 263 -15.42 4.62 2.27
N PHE A 264 -15.96 5.61 2.97
CA PHE A 264 -15.26 6.20 4.11
C PHE A 264 -15.15 5.20 5.26
N TYR A 265 -16.22 4.45 5.52
CA TYR A 265 -16.18 3.33 6.47
C TYR A 265 -15.12 2.28 6.07
N ALA A 266 -15.05 1.89 4.80
CA ALA A 266 -14.03 0.95 4.34
C ALA A 266 -12.60 1.47 4.55
N LEU A 267 -12.32 2.73 4.20
CA LEU A 267 -11.00 3.34 4.40
C LEU A 267 -10.65 3.48 5.88
N GLN A 268 -11.64 3.80 6.73
CA GLN A 268 -11.47 3.81 8.18
C GLN A 268 -11.11 2.41 8.70
N ALA A 269 -11.88 1.38 8.32
CA ALA A 269 -11.63 0.00 8.70
C ALA A 269 -10.23 -0.45 8.28
N ILE A 270 -9.85 -0.21 7.02
CA ILE A 270 -8.54 -0.55 6.48
C ILE A 270 -7.42 0.12 7.28
N GLY A 271 -7.55 1.43 7.56
CA GLY A 271 -6.58 2.18 8.32
C GLY A 271 -6.44 1.71 9.77
N GLN A 272 -7.55 1.53 10.47
CA GLN A 272 -7.57 1.10 11.88
C GLN A 272 -7.09 -0.35 12.06
N LEU A 273 -7.48 -1.27 11.18
CA LEU A 273 -6.99 -2.64 11.17
C LEU A 273 -5.48 -2.70 10.91
N SER A 274 -4.99 -1.88 9.96
CA SER A 274 -3.56 -1.78 9.66
C SER A 274 -2.78 -1.23 10.85
N ALA A 275 -3.25 -0.13 11.46
CA ALA A 275 -2.62 0.46 12.64
C ALA A 275 -2.62 -0.51 13.85
N ALA A 276 -3.75 -1.17 14.11
CA ALA A 276 -3.86 -2.14 15.19
C ALA A 276 -2.94 -3.35 14.97
N PHE A 277 -2.77 -3.82 13.73
CA PHE A 277 -1.78 -4.84 13.42
C PHE A 277 -0.36 -4.38 13.73
N LEU A 278 0.00 -3.15 13.34
CA LEU A 278 1.32 -2.59 13.62
C LEU A 278 1.56 -2.43 15.13
N ALA A 279 0.53 -2.08 15.90
CA ALA A 279 0.59 -1.98 17.37
C ALA A 279 0.58 -3.35 18.08
N GLY A 280 0.15 -4.43 17.42
CA GLY A 280 0.02 -5.77 18.01
C GLY A 280 -1.38 -6.08 18.58
N ASP A 281 -2.35 -5.18 18.40
CA ASP A 281 -3.70 -5.24 18.96
C ASP A 281 -4.79 -5.63 17.94
N PHE A 282 -4.39 -6.27 16.83
CA PHE A 282 -5.29 -6.60 15.71
C PHE A 282 -6.57 -7.32 16.15
N GLY A 283 -6.48 -8.26 17.10
CA GLY A 283 -7.64 -9.07 17.51
C GLY A 283 -8.77 -8.27 18.16
N ALA A 284 -8.43 -7.24 18.95
CA ALA A 284 -9.43 -6.39 19.58
C ALA A 284 -10.11 -5.48 18.53
N CYS A 285 -9.31 -4.82 17.69
CA CYS A 285 -9.79 -3.97 16.60
C CYS A 285 -10.64 -4.76 15.58
N ALA A 286 -10.22 -5.98 15.23
CA ALA A 286 -10.95 -6.85 14.30
C ALA A 286 -12.40 -7.14 14.74
N ALA A 287 -12.67 -7.19 16.05
CA ALA A 287 -14.00 -7.44 16.58
C ALA A 287 -14.98 -6.28 16.34
N GLU A 288 -14.48 -5.07 16.04
CA GLU A 288 -15.29 -3.88 15.77
C GLU A 288 -15.80 -3.82 14.32
N PHE A 289 -15.25 -4.66 13.42
CA PHE A 289 -15.55 -4.65 11.99
C PHE A 289 -16.25 -5.95 11.55
N PRO A 290 -17.59 -6.03 11.58
CA PRO A 290 -18.33 -7.25 11.21
C PRO A 290 -18.21 -7.63 9.72
N GLU A 291 -17.70 -6.76 8.87
CA GLU A 291 -17.39 -7.04 7.47
C GLU A 291 -16.05 -7.77 7.29
N LEU A 292 -15.17 -7.73 8.30
CA LEU A 292 -13.89 -8.40 8.27
C LEU A 292 -14.09 -9.91 8.44
N ASN A 293 -13.54 -10.65 7.50
CA ASN A 293 -13.50 -12.09 7.54
C ASN A 293 -12.05 -12.54 7.64
N THR A 294 -11.80 -13.49 8.52
CA THR A 294 -10.53 -14.22 8.53
C THR A 294 -10.63 -15.38 7.56
N ALA A 295 -9.73 -15.49 6.61
CA ALA A 295 -9.52 -16.77 5.96
C ALA A 295 -8.92 -17.67 7.04
N THR A 296 -9.72 -18.55 7.64
CA THR A 296 -9.18 -19.59 8.52
C THR A 296 -8.08 -20.28 7.74
N THR A 297 -6.85 -20.21 8.23
CA THR A 297 -5.78 -21.10 7.79
C THR A 297 -6.29 -22.51 8.03
N ALA A 298 -6.85 -23.13 7.00
CA ALA A 298 -7.21 -24.53 7.06
C ALA A 298 -5.92 -25.28 7.38
N LYS A 299 -5.91 -25.92 8.56
CA LYS A 299 -4.87 -26.86 8.98
C LYS A 299 -4.68 -27.96 7.95
#